data_AF-A0A429Q5M2-F1
#
_entry.id   AF-A0A429Q5M2-F1
#
_cell.length_a   1.000
_cell.length_b   1.000
_cell.length_c   1.000
_cell.angle_alpha   90.00
_cell.angle_beta   90.00
_cell.angle_gamma   90.00
#
_symmetry.space_group_name_H-M   'P 1'
#
loop_
_entity.id
_entity.type
_entity.pdbx_description
1 polymer ?
#
loop_
_entity_poly.entity_id
_entity_poly.type
_entity_poly.pdbx_seq_one_letter_code
_entity_poly.pdbx_strand_id
1 'polypeptide(L)'
;MVRALDTAGTAEALDRYRERAGRTLAGSVAALVGGVVVGILPGPAWTGDVVAWAVCLGVVFACVGAGALVTARRMRAVLAAGEWSAHAAVPVARRLHPPAVVLASPATGALWPLTVVAVRWRQDAARPGPDGVLWWCGDPRTGGVLIRPHGGELFWAKPVRGGGARRRVVGRAEERGLPAAVVPAGPRPAAGPESATGPEQATGPQPAAEGTAPPPKPRRRGRWRWLVLASVLVLAPAVPWGLASVDDPQIDLTVLSEEPGGECVVRWKDPWDGRERTGPFRCDPDRDPLLARWETAFVVSYGPWKGELYGWVGDEPHGSPAQDVTAALAAGGALGLLVGLVGGGVSLRRRRGRGGPVRVPAAATPVGTAPAPTYERLAALAGRQPAPGIRGPEADVRSAPWWRVRGLRRISGLSEVLVTTGCCAFAGGLLLLPLEEFERVSLFGLGGVSLLLLALWTFRFLTGGAGAARLLARAATAPVPVVRRYALLHDPRDDAPVLVLFPAHGGPEDLPEAVLPLVPPGPQKKPRLGLPPSPTGTAELRGWLDRTDDGQPVVVAWIDDRPLWPAGPYRETGTTETTSLLTRLAPPPLPDPQTLP
;
A
#
# COMPACT_ATOMS: atom_id res chain seq x y z
N MET A 1 -35.06 -6.97 16.72
CA MET A 1 -33.63 -6.68 16.51
C MET A 1 -33.38 -6.73 15.01
N VAL A 2 -33.11 -5.57 14.39
CA VAL A 2 -32.94 -5.45 12.92
C VAL A 2 -31.48 -5.72 12.62
N ARG A 3 -31.19 -6.76 11.84
CA ARG A 3 -29.79 -7.10 11.53
C ARG A 3 -29.21 -6.02 10.64
N ALA A 4 -27.90 -5.80 10.75
CA ALA A 4 -27.21 -4.78 9.96
C ALA A 4 -27.43 -4.99 8.44
N LEU A 5 -27.46 -6.25 8.00
CA LEU A 5 -27.70 -6.63 6.60
C LEU A 5 -29.13 -6.34 6.10
N ASP A 6 -30.12 -6.25 6.99
CA ASP A 6 -31.52 -6.05 6.62
C ASP A 6 -31.80 -4.59 6.19
N THR A 7 -30.87 -3.68 6.48
CA THR A 7 -30.96 -2.29 6.01
C THR A 7 -30.61 -2.20 4.52
N ALA A 8 -31.53 -1.67 3.70
CA ALA A 8 -31.39 -1.63 2.24
C ALA A 8 -30.05 -1.01 1.77
N GLY A 9 -29.63 0.10 2.40
CA GLY A 9 -28.35 0.75 2.08
C GLY A 9 -27.12 -0.11 2.38
N THR A 10 -27.17 -0.95 3.42
CA THR A 10 -26.06 -1.87 3.75
C THR A 10 -26.00 -3.03 2.75
N ALA A 11 -27.15 -3.59 2.36
CA ALA A 11 -27.22 -4.64 1.36
C ALA A 11 -26.69 -4.14 0.00
N GLU A 12 -27.16 -2.97 -0.46
CA GLU A 12 -26.70 -2.35 -1.71
C GLU A 12 -25.19 -2.06 -1.67
N ALA A 13 -24.68 -1.50 -0.57
CA ALA A 13 -23.25 -1.22 -0.41
C ALA A 13 -22.40 -2.50 -0.45
N LEU A 14 -22.87 -3.60 0.13
CA LEU A 14 -22.21 -4.90 0.09
C LEU A 14 -22.23 -5.50 -1.32
N ASP A 15 -23.33 -5.38 -2.05
CA ASP A 15 -23.44 -5.89 -3.41
C ASP A 15 -22.57 -5.10 -4.38
N ARG A 16 -22.52 -3.76 -4.27
CA ARG A 16 -21.54 -2.94 -5.02
C ARG A 16 -20.08 -3.35 -4.72
N TYR A 17 -19.76 -3.68 -3.47
CA TYR A 17 -18.43 -4.17 -3.11
C TYR A 17 -18.14 -5.54 -3.76
N ARG A 18 -19.10 -6.46 -3.74
CA ARG A 18 -18.99 -7.79 -4.37
C ARG A 18 -18.84 -7.72 -5.87
N GLU A 19 -19.65 -6.89 -6.52
CA GLU A 19 -19.63 -6.70 -7.97
C GLU A 19 -18.28 -6.12 -8.42
N ARG A 20 -17.75 -5.11 -7.72
CA ARG A 20 -16.42 -4.54 -7.99
C ARG A 20 -15.32 -5.59 -7.81
N ALA A 21 -15.36 -6.38 -6.73
CA ALA A 21 -14.42 -7.47 -6.50
C ALA A 21 -14.52 -8.57 -7.58
N GLY A 22 -15.74 -8.89 -8.00
CA GLY A 22 -16.04 -9.83 -9.09
C GLY A 22 -15.48 -9.35 -10.42
N ARG A 23 -15.70 -8.08 -10.79
CA ARG A 23 -15.12 -7.47 -11.99
C ARG A 23 -13.60 -7.47 -11.99
N THR A 24 -12.95 -7.19 -10.85
CA THR A 24 -11.48 -7.28 -10.74
C THR A 24 -11.00 -8.72 -10.95
N LEU A 25 -11.66 -9.70 -10.34
CA LEU A 25 -11.30 -11.11 -10.53
C LEU A 25 -11.54 -11.57 -11.98
N ALA A 26 -12.71 -11.28 -12.55
CA ALA A 26 -13.05 -11.64 -13.92
C ALA A 26 -12.06 -11.02 -14.92
N GLY A 27 -11.74 -9.72 -14.78
CA GLY A 27 -10.73 -9.06 -15.61
C GLY A 27 -9.35 -9.68 -15.48
N SER A 28 -8.94 -10.09 -14.27
CA SER A 28 -7.66 -10.77 -14.07
C SER A 28 -7.63 -12.19 -14.67
N VAL A 29 -8.74 -12.93 -14.59
CA VAL A 29 -8.87 -14.26 -15.21
C VAL A 29 -8.88 -14.14 -16.73
N ALA A 30 -9.58 -13.16 -17.28
CA ALA A 30 -9.55 -12.89 -18.72
C ALA A 30 -8.14 -12.53 -19.20
N ALA A 31 -7.39 -11.73 -18.43
CA ALA A 31 -6.00 -11.42 -18.74
C ALA A 31 -5.07 -12.66 -18.64
N LEU A 32 -5.30 -13.54 -17.66
CA LEU A 32 -4.59 -14.82 -17.54
C LEU A 32 -4.84 -15.71 -18.77
N VAL A 33 -6.11 -15.92 -19.12
CA VAL A 33 -6.50 -16.74 -20.27
C VAL A 33 -5.96 -16.14 -21.56
N GLY A 34 -6.07 -14.82 -21.74
CA GLY A 34 -5.50 -14.12 -22.89
C GLY A 34 -3.98 -14.28 -22.98
N GLY A 35 -3.27 -14.18 -21.85
CA GLY A 35 -1.83 -14.45 -21.79
C GLY A 35 -1.50 -15.89 -22.21
N VAL A 36 -2.20 -16.88 -21.66
CA VAL A 36 -1.98 -18.30 -22.02
C VAL A 36 -2.29 -18.57 -23.49
N VAL A 37 -3.40 -18.05 -24.02
CA VAL A 37 -3.76 -18.22 -25.45
C VAL A 37 -2.68 -17.61 -26.34
N VAL A 38 -2.20 -16.41 -26.03
CA VAL A 38 -1.10 -15.78 -26.78
C VAL A 38 0.19 -16.59 -26.69
N GLY A 39 0.46 -17.24 -25.56
CA GLY A 39 1.64 -18.10 -25.39
C GLY A 39 1.59 -19.43 -26.14
N ILE A 40 0.41 -19.89 -26.55
CA ILE A 40 0.25 -21.11 -27.36
C ILE A 40 0.40 -20.80 -28.86
N LEU A 41 0.17 -19.54 -29.26
CA LEU A 41 0.31 -19.14 -30.65
C LEU A 41 1.80 -19.10 -31.03
N PRO A 42 2.18 -19.62 -32.21
CA PRO A 42 3.54 -19.51 -32.71
C PRO A 42 3.91 -18.04 -32.81
N GLY A 43 5.01 -17.68 -32.16
CA GLY A 43 5.46 -16.32 -32.04
C GLY A 43 6.98 -16.27 -31.88
N PRO A 44 7.59 -15.10 -32.10
CA PRO A 44 9.01 -14.91 -31.88
C PRO A 44 9.43 -15.28 -30.45
N ALA A 45 10.70 -15.60 -30.20
CA ALA A 45 11.17 -16.08 -28.88
C ALA A 45 10.80 -15.15 -27.70
N TRP A 46 10.63 -13.85 -27.91
CA TRP A 46 10.23 -12.89 -26.86
C TRP A 46 8.77 -13.00 -26.40
N THR A 47 7.91 -13.71 -27.17
CA THR A 47 6.48 -13.85 -26.82
C THR A 47 6.30 -14.63 -25.52
N GLY A 48 7.16 -15.62 -25.26
CA GLY A 48 7.14 -16.41 -24.02
C GLY A 48 7.34 -15.57 -22.76
N ASP A 49 8.29 -14.63 -22.79
CA ASP A 49 8.57 -13.74 -21.65
C ASP A 49 7.41 -12.77 -21.38
N VAL A 50 6.85 -12.17 -22.43
CA VAL A 50 5.69 -11.26 -22.29
C VAL A 50 4.48 -12.01 -21.74
N VAL A 51 4.25 -13.24 -22.20
CA VAL A 51 3.19 -14.11 -21.70
C VAL A 51 3.43 -14.47 -20.24
N ALA A 52 4.65 -14.83 -19.84
CA ALA A 52 4.98 -15.14 -18.46
C ALA A 52 4.69 -13.96 -17.52
N TRP A 53 4.99 -12.72 -17.95
CA TRP A 53 4.66 -11.51 -17.20
C TRP A 53 3.16 -11.21 -17.13
N ALA A 54 2.46 -11.34 -18.25
CA ALA A 54 1.00 -11.19 -18.30
C ALA A 54 0.32 -12.21 -17.38
N VAL A 55 0.80 -13.45 -17.37
CA VAL A 55 0.36 -14.51 -16.46
C VAL A 55 0.66 -14.14 -15.01
N CYS A 56 1.88 -13.74 -14.68
CA CYS A 56 2.25 -13.35 -13.31
C CYS A 56 1.40 -12.20 -12.78
N LEU A 57 1.20 -11.15 -13.59
CA LEU A 57 0.34 -10.01 -13.24
C LEU A 57 -1.11 -10.45 -13.08
N GLY A 58 -1.62 -11.26 -14.00
CA GLY A 58 -2.95 -11.85 -13.92
C GLY A 58 -3.13 -12.65 -12.63
N VAL A 59 -2.15 -13.44 -12.21
CA VAL A 59 -2.19 -14.20 -10.94
C VAL A 59 -2.24 -13.26 -9.74
N VAL A 60 -1.42 -12.21 -9.72
CA VAL A 60 -1.42 -11.22 -8.63
C VAL A 60 -2.77 -10.53 -8.52
N PHE A 61 -3.34 -10.05 -9.64
CA PHE A 61 -4.65 -9.40 -9.64
C PHE A 61 -5.78 -10.38 -9.29
N ALA A 62 -5.70 -11.63 -9.72
CA ALA A 62 -6.65 -12.67 -9.35
C ALA A 62 -6.61 -12.94 -7.84
N CYS A 63 -5.42 -12.99 -7.23
CA CYS A 63 -5.28 -13.12 -5.79
C CYS A 63 -5.89 -11.92 -5.03
N VAL A 64 -5.74 -10.70 -5.56
CA VAL A 64 -6.37 -9.50 -4.99
C VAL A 64 -7.89 -9.55 -5.11
N GLY A 65 -8.43 -9.89 -6.28
CA GLY A 65 -9.87 -10.02 -6.53
C GLY A 65 -10.51 -11.12 -5.66
N ALA A 66 -9.89 -12.30 -5.62
CA ALA A 66 -10.32 -13.40 -4.76
C ALA A 66 -10.25 -13.02 -3.26
N GLY A 67 -9.18 -12.35 -2.83
CA GLY A 67 -9.06 -11.82 -1.47
C GLY A 67 -10.14 -10.81 -1.10
N ALA A 68 -10.54 -9.97 -2.06
CA ALA A 68 -11.67 -9.04 -1.90
C ALA A 68 -13.00 -9.80 -1.79
N LEU A 69 -13.26 -10.81 -2.61
CA LEU A 69 -14.47 -11.65 -2.50
C LEU A 69 -14.54 -12.42 -1.17
N VAL A 70 -13.42 -12.96 -0.68
CA VAL A 70 -13.35 -13.57 0.66
C VAL A 70 -13.68 -12.56 1.74
N THR A 71 -13.21 -11.31 1.58
CA THR A 71 -13.53 -10.22 2.51
C THR A 71 -15.02 -9.86 2.44
N ALA A 72 -15.62 -9.84 1.24
CA ALA A 72 -17.05 -9.60 1.06
C ALA A 72 -17.91 -10.69 1.73
N ARG A 73 -17.52 -11.97 1.59
CA ARG A 73 -18.20 -13.08 2.29
C ARG A 73 -18.13 -12.94 3.81
N ARG A 74 -16.98 -12.49 4.33
CA ARG A 74 -16.83 -12.20 5.77
C ARG A 74 -17.66 -11.02 6.22
N MET A 75 -17.70 -9.93 5.44
CA MET A 75 -18.59 -8.80 5.70
C MET A 75 -20.04 -9.27 5.78
N ARG A 76 -20.51 -10.05 4.79
CA ARG A 76 -21.87 -10.61 4.78
C ARG A 76 -22.17 -11.42 6.05
N ALA A 77 -21.27 -12.33 6.42
CA ALA A 77 -21.45 -13.18 7.60
C ALA A 77 -21.55 -12.36 8.89
N VAL A 78 -20.72 -11.32 9.04
CA VAL A 78 -20.75 -10.43 10.21
C VAL A 78 -22.02 -9.58 10.22
N LEU A 79 -22.40 -8.98 9.08
CA LEU A 79 -23.59 -8.14 8.95
C LEU A 79 -24.90 -8.93 9.12
N ALA A 80 -24.92 -10.20 8.74
CA ALA A 80 -26.06 -11.08 8.94
C ALA A 80 -26.20 -11.55 10.40
N ALA A 81 -25.10 -11.56 11.16
CA ALA A 81 -25.06 -12.04 12.54
C ALA A 81 -25.22 -10.93 13.59
N GLY A 82 -24.91 -9.68 13.24
CA GLY A 82 -24.88 -8.56 14.19
C GLY A 82 -25.80 -7.41 13.80
N GLU A 83 -26.03 -6.53 14.76
CA GLU A 83 -26.68 -5.24 14.56
C GLU A 83 -25.64 -4.13 14.34
N TRP A 84 -26.08 -2.99 13.81
CA TRP A 84 -25.26 -1.79 13.77
C TRP A 84 -25.22 -1.12 15.13
N SER A 85 -24.02 -0.81 15.63
CA SER A 85 -23.82 0.02 16.81
C SER A 85 -23.07 1.30 16.45
N ALA A 86 -23.52 2.44 16.96
CA ALA A 86 -22.85 3.72 16.79
C ALA A 86 -21.71 3.84 17.81
N HIS A 87 -20.53 4.23 17.35
CA HIS A 87 -19.35 4.43 18.19
C HIS A 87 -18.73 5.78 17.90
N ALA A 88 -18.36 6.51 18.96
CA ALA A 88 -17.37 7.56 18.83
C ALA A 88 -16.08 6.93 18.28
N ALA A 89 -15.49 7.60 17.31
CA ALA A 89 -14.39 7.09 16.52
C ALA A 89 -13.36 8.19 16.28
N VAL A 90 -12.07 7.84 16.39
CA VAL A 90 -10.97 8.76 16.06
C VAL A 90 -10.01 8.10 15.07
N PRO A 91 -9.70 8.74 13.92
CA PRO A 91 -8.80 8.18 12.92
C PRO A 91 -7.36 8.42 13.34
N VAL A 92 -6.60 7.38 13.63
CA VAL A 92 -5.19 7.44 14.02
C VAL A 92 -4.29 7.19 12.81
N ALA A 93 -3.73 8.28 12.27
CA ALA A 93 -2.78 8.24 11.16
C ALA A 93 -1.50 7.45 11.53
N ARG A 94 -0.98 6.69 10.55
CA ARG A 94 0.25 5.90 10.70
C ARG A 94 1.11 6.06 9.44
N ARG A 95 2.28 6.68 9.57
CA ARG A 95 3.17 7.02 8.44
C ARG A 95 3.55 5.85 7.52
N LEU A 96 3.66 4.62 8.05
CA LEU A 96 4.13 3.44 7.31
C LEU A 96 3.13 2.27 7.28
N HIS A 97 1.92 2.47 7.79
CA HIS A 97 0.93 1.42 7.94
C HIS A 97 -0.45 1.90 7.49
N PRO A 98 -1.39 0.98 7.18
CA PRO A 98 -2.78 1.37 6.99
C PRO A 98 -3.25 2.15 8.24
N PRO A 99 -4.03 3.22 8.05
CA PRO A 99 -4.56 4.03 9.13
C PRO A 99 -5.37 3.13 10.06
N ALA A 100 -5.26 3.46 11.33
CA ALA A 100 -6.07 2.82 12.35
C ALA A 100 -7.24 3.74 12.67
N VAL A 101 -8.34 3.15 13.14
CA VAL A 101 -9.42 3.88 13.80
C VAL A 101 -9.61 3.27 15.17
N VAL A 102 -9.84 4.11 16.17
CA VAL A 102 -10.18 3.64 17.52
C VAL A 102 -11.63 3.94 17.76
N LEU A 103 -12.40 2.92 18.09
CA LEU A 103 -13.81 3.05 18.47
C LEU A 103 -13.92 3.04 20.00
N ALA A 104 -14.81 3.84 20.56
CA ALA A 104 -15.22 3.73 21.96
C ALA A 104 -16.52 2.92 22.06
N SER A 105 -16.51 1.87 22.88
CA SER A 105 -17.71 1.08 23.18
C SER A 105 -18.71 1.90 23.99
N PRO A 106 -19.96 2.12 23.52
CA PRO A 106 -20.95 2.85 24.29
C PRO A 106 -21.37 2.07 25.56
N ALA A 107 -21.37 0.73 25.51
CA ALA A 107 -21.83 -0.10 26.62
C ALA A 107 -20.78 -0.27 27.72
N THR A 108 -19.48 -0.23 27.38
CA THR A 108 -18.40 -0.61 28.31
C THR A 108 -17.30 0.44 28.44
N GLY A 109 -17.33 1.52 27.64
CA GLY A 109 -16.24 2.50 27.55
C GLY A 109 -14.93 1.94 26.96
N ALA A 110 -14.86 0.65 26.63
CA ALA A 110 -13.65 0.02 26.13
C ALA A 110 -13.23 0.58 24.76
N LEU A 111 -11.94 0.86 24.60
CA LEU A 111 -11.37 1.37 23.35
C LEU A 111 -10.91 0.24 22.44
N TRP A 112 -11.40 0.24 21.19
CA TRP A 112 -11.14 -0.81 20.21
C TRP A 112 -10.25 -0.29 19.07
N PRO A 113 -8.92 -0.52 19.13
CA PRO A 113 -8.02 -0.12 18.06
C PRO A 113 -8.12 -1.08 16.87
N LEU A 114 -8.67 -0.58 15.76
CA LEU A 114 -8.92 -1.31 14.53
C LEU A 114 -8.05 -0.75 13.39
N THR A 115 -7.60 -1.62 12.50
CA THR A 115 -6.90 -1.29 11.25
C THR A 115 -7.90 -1.45 10.12
N VAL A 116 -8.14 -0.37 9.37
CA VAL A 116 -9.01 -0.40 8.20
C VAL A 116 -8.29 -1.12 7.05
N VAL A 117 -8.90 -2.17 6.53
CA VAL A 117 -8.38 -2.95 5.39
C VAL A 117 -8.91 -2.33 4.10
N ALA A 118 -8.31 -1.21 3.72
CA ALA A 118 -8.60 -0.52 2.47
C ALA A 118 -7.32 0.00 1.81
N VAL A 119 -7.35 0.12 0.48
CA VAL A 119 -6.35 0.83 -0.31
C VAL A 119 -6.31 2.30 0.09
N ARG A 120 -5.13 2.94 -0.03
CA ARG A 120 -4.86 4.27 0.58
C ARG A 120 -5.88 5.35 0.24
N TRP A 121 -6.32 5.40 -1.01
CA TRP A 121 -7.28 6.41 -1.49
C TRP A 121 -8.72 6.19 -0.94
N ARG A 122 -9.07 4.98 -0.51
CA ARG A 122 -10.37 4.70 0.14
C ARG A 122 -10.35 4.92 1.66
N GLN A 123 -9.20 5.24 2.23
CA GLN A 123 -9.09 5.37 3.69
C GLN A 123 -9.74 6.65 4.20
N ASP A 124 -9.86 7.67 3.35
CA ASP A 124 -10.51 8.93 3.72
C ASP A 124 -12.03 8.73 3.90
N ALA A 125 -12.64 7.85 3.10
CA ALA A 125 -14.03 7.42 3.29
C ALA A 125 -14.25 6.59 4.58
N ALA A 126 -13.19 6.08 5.21
CA ALA A 126 -13.24 5.42 6.52
C ALA A 126 -12.91 6.36 7.69
N ARG A 127 -12.63 7.64 7.43
CA ARG A 127 -12.53 8.64 8.50
C ARG A 127 -13.93 8.95 9.02
N PRO A 128 -14.11 9.07 10.35
CA PRO A 128 -15.36 9.57 10.90
C PRO A 128 -15.69 10.94 10.31
N GLY A 129 -16.99 11.20 10.14
CA GLY A 129 -17.48 12.51 9.74
C GLY A 129 -17.28 13.57 10.84
N PRO A 130 -17.83 14.79 10.66
CA PRO A 130 -17.74 15.85 11.66
C PRO A 130 -18.30 15.45 13.02
N ASP A 131 -19.31 14.57 13.05
CA ASP A 131 -19.91 14.05 14.28
C ASP A 131 -18.97 13.12 15.06
N GLY A 132 -17.82 12.73 14.49
CA GLY A 132 -16.87 11.83 15.14
C GLY A 132 -17.38 10.40 15.29
N VAL A 133 -18.46 10.02 14.59
CA VAL A 133 -19.11 8.71 14.73
C VAL A 133 -18.82 7.79 13.55
N LEU A 134 -18.61 6.50 13.85
CA LEU A 134 -18.68 5.42 12.88
C LEU A 134 -19.65 4.34 13.36
N TRP A 135 -20.34 3.73 12.41
CA TRP A 135 -21.18 2.56 12.66
C TRP A 135 -20.33 1.31 12.54
N TRP A 136 -20.46 0.41 13.51
CA TRP A 136 -19.69 -0.83 13.60
C TRP A 136 -20.63 -2.02 13.70
N CYS A 137 -20.25 -3.11 13.04
CA CYS A 137 -20.88 -4.41 13.21
C CYS A 137 -19.77 -5.47 13.28
N GLY A 138 -19.68 -6.21 14.38
CA GLY A 138 -18.73 -7.32 14.55
C GLY A 138 -18.03 -7.35 15.91
N ASP A 139 -17.08 -8.27 16.06
CA ASP A 139 -16.33 -8.47 17.31
C ASP A 139 -14.98 -7.73 17.27
N PRO A 140 -14.66 -6.86 18.24
CA PRO A 140 -13.39 -6.14 18.29
C PRO A 140 -12.15 -7.06 18.37
N ARG A 141 -12.30 -8.34 18.74
CA ARG A 141 -11.22 -9.34 18.80
C ARG A 141 -10.97 -10.05 17.47
N THR A 142 -11.97 -10.17 16.61
CA THR A 142 -11.84 -10.85 15.30
C THR A 142 -11.80 -9.87 14.12
N GLY A 143 -12.44 -8.72 14.28
CA GLY A 143 -12.73 -7.75 13.23
C GLY A 143 -14.21 -7.75 12.84
N GLY A 144 -14.56 -6.82 11.96
CA GLY A 144 -15.94 -6.49 11.61
C GLY A 144 -16.00 -5.44 10.53
N VAL A 145 -17.19 -4.88 10.32
CA VAL A 145 -17.50 -3.93 9.25
C VAL A 145 -17.72 -2.55 9.85
N LEU A 146 -17.13 -1.54 9.20
CA LEU A 146 -17.29 -0.12 9.48
C LEU A 146 -18.04 0.54 8.33
N ILE A 147 -18.90 1.50 8.68
CA ILE A 147 -19.52 2.42 7.72
C ILE A 147 -19.63 3.81 8.36
N ARG A 148 -19.52 4.88 7.55
CA ARG A 148 -19.84 6.23 8.01
C ARG A 148 -21.36 6.37 8.14
N PRO A 149 -21.88 7.13 9.12
CA PRO A 149 -23.28 7.57 9.08
C PRO A 149 -23.56 8.20 7.71
N HIS A 150 -24.63 7.76 7.04
CA HIS A 150 -25.01 8.20 5.69
C HIS A 150 -24.00 7.89 4.56
N GLY A 151 -22.91 7.18 4.86
CA GLY A 151 -21.92 6.76 3.87
C GLY A 151 -22.35 5.48 3.15
N GLY A 152 -22.15 5.41 1.84
CA GLY A 152 -22.48 4.22 1.03
C GLY A 152 -21.38 3.16 0.94
N GLU A 153 -20.23 3.33 1.60
CA GLU A 153 -19.07 2.44 1.48
C GLU A 153 -18.80 1.63 2.76
N LEU A 154 -18.73 0.31 2.61
CA LEU A 154 -18.36 -0.62 3.68
C LEU A 154 -16.84 -0.86 3.74
N PHE A 155 -16.30 -0.89 4.95
CA PHE A 155 -14.90 -1.16 5.22
C PHE A 155 -14.72 -2.35 6.16
N TRP A 156 -13.85 -3.28 5.81
CA TRP A 156 -13.47 -4.33 6.75
C TRP A 156 -12.39 -3.81 7.68
N ALA A 157 -12.60 -3.93 9.00
CA ALA A 157 -11.63 -3.55 10.00
C ALA A 157 -11.11 -4.79 10.75
N LYS A 158 -9.80 -4.84 11.02
CA LYS A 158 -9.16 -5.91 11.81
C LYS A 158 -8.56 -5.32 13.08
N PRO A 159 -8.53 -6.03 14.21
CA PRO A 159 -7.84 -5.55 15.40
C PRO A 159 -6.36 -5.24 15.10
N VAL A 160 -5.88 -4.12 15.65
CA VAL A 160 -4.46 -3.78 15.62
C VAL A 160 -3.68 -4.88 16.33
N ARG A 161 -2.75 -5.52 15.62
CA ARG A 161 -1.98 -6.65 16.15
C ARG A 161 -0.83 -6.20 17.05
N GLY A 162 -0.79 -6.75 18.26
CA GLY A 162 0.30 -6.59 19.24
C GLY A 162 0.02 -5.51 20.30
N GLY A 163 0.25 -5.86 21.58
CA GLY A 163 -0.11 -5.01 22.72
C GLY A 163 0.49 -3.60 22.69
N GLY A 164 1.78 -3.46 22.37
CA GLY A 164 2.42 -2.14 22.27
C GLY A 164 1.87 -1.26 21.14
N ALA A 165 1.52 -1.85 19.99
CA ALA A 165 0.89 -1.10 18.90
C ALA A 165 -0.54 -0.68 19.26
N ARG A 166 -1.31 -1.55 19.96
CA ARG A 166 -2.63 -1.22 20.49
C ARG A 166 -2.56 -0.05 21.47
N ARG A 167 -1.69 -0.12 22.49
CA ARG A 167 -1.49 0.96 23.47
C ARG A 167 -1.12 2.29 22.82
N ARG A 168 -0.21 2.30 21.85
CA ARG A 168 0.16 3.53 21.13
C ARG A 168 -0.98 4.13 20.31
N VAL A 169 -1.79 3.28 19.68
CA VAL A 169 -2.94 3.73 18.89
C VAL A 169 -4.05 4.25 19.81
N VAL A 170 -4.29 3.56 20.92
CA VAL A 170 -5.25 3.98 21.97
C VAL A 170 -4.83 5.29 22.62
N GLY A 171 -3.58 5.42 23.08
CA GLY A 171 -3.07 6.66 23.67
C GLY A 171 -3.21 7.87 22.73
N ARG A 172 -2.97 7.68 21.43
CA ARG A 172 -3.21 8.75 20.43
C ARG A 172 -4.67 9.11 20.22
N ALA A 173 -5.58 8.18 20.46
CA ALA A 173 -7.01 8.44 20.41
C ALA A 173 -7.49 9.13 21.69
N GLU A 174 -6.95 8.75 22.84
CA GLU A 174 -7.19 9.40 24.13
C GLU A 174 -6.71 10.84 24.12
N GLU A 175 -5.50 11.11 23.61
CA GLU A 175 -4.96 12.46 23.37
C GLU A 175 -5.82 13.33 22.45
N ARG A 176 -6.72 12.72 21.68
CA ARG A 176 -7.67 13.40 20.80
C ARG A 176 -9.07 13.50 21.40
N GLY A 177 -9.22 13.19 22.69
CA GLY A 177 -10.47 13.34 23.43
C GLY A 177 -11.50 12.24 23.19
N LEU A 178 -11.12 11.08 22.62
CA LEU A 178 -12.08 10.01 22.36
C LEU A 178 -12.90 9.56 23.60
N PRO A 179 -12.33 9.46 24.82
CA PRO A 179 -13.11 9.09 26.01
C PRO A 179 -14.17 10.12 26.42
N ALA A 180 -13.98 11.39 26.05
CA ALA A 180 -14.89 12.49 26.37
C ALA A 180 -15.93 12.75 25.26
N ALA A 181 -15.80 12.07 24.11
CA ALA A 181 -16.72 12.24 23.00
C ALA A 181 -18.08 11.64 23.37
N VAL A 182 -19.10 12.50 23.47
CA VAL A 182 -20.49 12.10 23.67
C VAL A 182 -20.91 11.26 22.47
N VAL A 183 -21.29 10.01 22.71
CA VAL A 183 -21.86 9.16 21.67
C VAL A 183 -23.29 9.65 21.44
N PRO A 184 -23.66 10.16 20.25
CA PRO A 184 -25.05 10.49 19.99
C PRO A 184 -25.88 9.21 20.14
N ALA A 185 -27.03 9.33 20.81
CA ALA A 185 -27.99 8.25 20.88
C ALA A 185 -28.30 7.81 19.45
N GLY A 186 -27.85 6.61 19.09
CA GLY A 186 -27.96 6.12 17.72
C GLY A 186 -29.41 6.20 17.24
N PRO A 187 -29.67 6.33 15.92
CA PRO A 187 -31.02 6.31 15.41
C PRO A 187 -31.65 4.97 15.81
N ARG A 188 -32.55 5.04 16.80
CA ARG A 188 -33.56 4.02 17.00
C ARG A 188 -34.21 3.86 15.62
N PRO A 189 -34.31 2.65 15.05
CA PRO A 189 -34.98 2.45 13.78
C PRO A 189 -36.29 3.22 13.85
N ALA A 190 -36.52 4.14 12.91
CA ALA A 190 -37.72 4.94 12.86
C ALA A 190 -38.88 3.98 13.03
N ALA A 191 -39.54 4.07 14.19
CA ALA A 191 -40.70 3.27 14.46
C ALA A 191 -41.66 3.59 13.32
N GLY A 192 -42.02 2.57 12.54
CA GLY A 192 -43.21 2.67 11.70
C GLY A 192 -44.38 3.15 12.57
N PRO A 193 -45.34 3.88 12.00
CA PRO A 193 -46.41 4.51 12.75
C PRO A 193 -47.07 3.53 13.72
N GLU A 194 -47.25 4.02 14.94
CA GLU A 194 -47.68 3.38 16.17
C GLU A 194 -48.82 2.35 15.98
N SER A 195 -48.61 1.15 16.52
CA SER A 195 -49.69 0.40 17.17
C SER A 195 -49.33 0.31 18.64
N ALA A 196 -50.06 1.08 19.44
CA ALA A 196 -49.91 1.21 20.89
C ALA A 196 -50.50 -0.01 21.62
N THR A 197 -49.69 -0.64 22.47
CA THR A 197 -50.04 -1.41 23.70
C THR A 197 -48.71 -1.95 24.23
N GLY A 198 -48.12 -1.47 25.32
CA GLY A 198 -48.51 -1.60 26.73
C GLY A 198 -47.23 -1.99 27.52
N PRO A 199 -47.03 -1.57 28.78
CA PRO A 199 -45.75 -1.76 29.47
C PRO A 199 -45.75 -3.03 30.35
N GLU A 200 -44.75 -3.90 30.17
CA GLU A 200 -44.47 -4.96 31.14
C GLU A 200 -42.96 -4.96 31.46
N GLN A 201 -42.65 -4.49 32.66
CA GLN A 201 -41.33 -4.50 33.27
C GLN A 201 -40.99 -5.92 33.73
N ALA A 202 -39.93 -6.51 33.18
CA ALA A 202 -39.31 -7.71 33.73
C ALA A 202 -37.87 -7.40 34.16
N THR A 203 -37.70 -7.20 35.46
CA THR A 203 -36.40 -7.11 36.16
C THR A 203 -35.91 -8.52 36.43
N GLY A 204 -34.87 -8.96 35.72
CA GLY A 204 -34.21 -10.25 35.94
C GLY A 204 -32.68 -10.08 36.09
N PRO A 205 -32.03 -10.62 37.13
CA PRO A 205 -30.59 -10.49 37.32
C PRO A 205 -29.81 -11.37 36.34
N GLN A 206 -28.86 -10.77 35.62
CA GLN A 206 -28.02 -11.44 34.64
C GLN A 206 -26.77 -12.02 35.32
N PRO A 207 -26.50 -13.35 35.23
CA PRO A 207 -25.37 -13.96 35.90
C PRO A 207 -24.03 -13.60 35.25
N ALA A 208 -23.03 -13.34 36.09
CA ALA A 208 -21.67 -13.02 35.72
C ALA A 208 -21.02 -14.22 34.99
N ALA A 209 -20.81 -14.07 33.68
CA ALA A 209 -20.09 -15.05 32.88
C ALA A 209 -18.58 -14.96 33.17
N GLU A 210 -18.11 -15.91 33.98
CA GLU A 210 -16.72 -16.15 34.31
C GLU A 210 -15.93 -16.57 33.05
N GLY A 211 -15.22 -15.60 32.48
CA GLY A 211 -14.52 -15.76 31.21
C GLY A 211 -13.21 -16.54 31.35
N THR A 212 -13.25 -17.85 31.10
CA THR A 212 -12.05 -18.67 30.90
C THR A 212 -11.22 -18.09 29.76
N ALA A 213 -10.00 -17.65 30.07
CA ALA A 213 -9.09 -17.08 29.08
C ALA A 213 -8.71 -18.15 28.03
N PRO A 214 -8.92 -17.90 26.72
CA PRO A 214 -8.60 -18.89 25.69
C PRO A 214 -7.09 -19.10 25.59
N PRO A 215 -6.65 -20.35 25.31
CA PRO A 215 -5.25 -20.70 25.26
C PRO A 215 -4.48 -19.87 24.22
N PRO A 216 -3.20 -19.56 24.48
CA PRO A 216 -2.39 -18.72 23.60
C PRO A 216 -2.30 -19.35 22.21
N LYS A 217 -2.84 -18.67 21.20
CA LYS A 217 -2.77 -19.13 19.81
C LYS A 217 -1.30 -19.35 19.40
N PRO A 218 -0.97 -20.53 18.84
CA PRO A 218 0.41 -20.86 18.47
C PRO A 218 0.94 -19.83 17.48
N ARG A 219 2.08 -19.22 17.82
CA ARG A 219 2.78 -18.27 16.97
C ARG A 219 3.24 -19.00 15.71
N ARG A 220 2.51 -18.83 14.59
CA ARG A 220 2.96 -19.23 13.25
C ARG A 220 4.25 -18.48 12.89
N ARG A 221 5.40 -18.96 13.35
CA ARG A 221 6.73 -18.49 12.97
C ARG A 221 7.11 -19.12 11.63
N GLY A 222 7.93 -18.40 10.87
CA GLY A 222 8.83 -18.98 9.87
C GLY A 222 8.31 -19.36 8.49
N ARG A 223 6.99 -19.47 8.23
CA ARG A 223 6.50 -20.04 6.94
C ARG A 223 7.10 -19.39 5.68
N TRP A 224 7.26 -18.07 5.66
CA TRP A 224 7.89 -17.38 4.53
C TRP A 224 9.39 -17.67 4.39
N ARG A 225 10.09 -17.89 5.51
CA ARG A 225 11.51 -18.29 5.46
C ARG A 225 11.66 -19.68 4.89
N TRP A 226 10.77 -20.60 5.28
CA TRP A 226 10.76 -21.95 4.74
C TRP A 226 10.38 -21.99 3.27
N LEU A 227 9.44 -21.14 2.84
CA LEU A 227 9.12 -21.01 1.42
C LEU A 227 10.33 -20.49 0.62
N VAL A 228 11.01 -19.43 1.11
CA VAL A 228 12.24 -18.92 0.47
C VAL A 228 13.31 -20.01 0.42
N LEU A 229 13.56 -20.71 1.52
CA LEU A 229 14.56 -21.79 1.57
C LEU A 229 14.21 -22.94 0.62
N ALA A 230 12.96 -23.40 0.62
CA ALA A 230 12.50 -24.45 -0.29
C ALA A 230 12.64 -24.02 -1.75
N SER A 231 12.32 -22.76 -2.05
CA SER A 231 12.42 -22.21 -3.41
C SER A 231 13.88 -22.08 -3.86
N VAL A 232 14.78 -21.66 -2.96
CA VAL A 232 16.23 -21.66 -3.21
C VAL A 232 16.75 -23.08 -3.41
N LEU A 233 16.30 -24.06 -2.61
CA LEU A 233 16.70 -25.46 -2.78
C LEU A 233 16.24 -26.06 -4.11
N VAL A 234 15.05 -25.68 -4.58
CA VAL A 234 14.52 -26.09 -5.90
C VAL A 234 15.28 -25.38 -7.04
N LEU A 235 15.65 -24.12 -6.85
CA LEU A 235 16.39 -23.33 -7.85
C LEU A 235 17.88 -23.69 -7.92
N ALA A 236 18.46 -24.12 -6.80
CA ALA A 236 19.89 -24.39 -6.67
C ALA A 236 20.46 -25.40 -7.68
N PRO A 237 19.79 -26.50 -8.04
CA PRO A 237 20.27 -27.39 -9.10
C PRO A 237 20.01 -26.83 -10.51
N ALA A 238 18.93 -26.07 -10.72
CA ALA A 238 18.53 -25.61 -12.05
C ALA A 238 19.57 -24.65 -12.67
N VAL A 239 20.19 -23.78 -11.86
CA VAL A 239 21.21 -22.83 -12.31
C VAL A 239 22.49 -23.51 -12.82
N PRO A 240 23.20 -24.36 -12.03
CA PRO A 240 24.40 -25.04 -12.51
C PRO A 240 24.10 -26.04 -13.63
N TRP A 241 22.90 -26.63 -13.67
CA TRP A 241 22.49 -27.50 -14.77
C TRP A 241 22.31 -26.73 -16.08
N GLY A 242 21.62 -25.58 -16.05
CA GLY A 242 21.51 -24.72 -17.22
C GLY A 242 22.84 -24.09 -17.67
N LEU A 243 23.80 -23.91 -16.76
CA LEU A 243 25.16 -23.49 -17.14
C LEU A 243 25.95 -24.65 -17.76
N ALA A 244 25.87 -25.84 -17.17
CA ALA A 244 26.55 -27.02 -17.69
C ALA A 244 26.01 -27.45 -19.06
N SER A 245 24.72 -27.21 -19.36
CA SER A 245 24.14 -27.55 -20.67
C SER A 245 24.76 -26.79 -21.83
N VAL A 246 25.38 -25.63 -21.58
CA VAL A 246 26.09 -24.85 -22.61
C VAL A 246 27.34 -25.59 -23.10
N ASP A 247 27.95 -26.39 -22.21
CA ASP A 247 29.16 -27.16 -22.46
C ASP A 247 28.86 -28.65 -22.75
N ASP A 248 27.60 -28.98 -23.08
CA ASP A 248 27.23 -30.36 -23.42
C ASP A 248 27.97 -30.79 -24.70
N PRO A 249 28.72 -31.91 -24.67
CA PRO A 249 29.48 -32.35 -25.82
C PRO A 249 28.55 -32.81 -26.93
N GLN A 250 28.80 -32.30 -28.15
CA GLN A 250 28.22 -32.87 -29.37
C GLN A 250 29.03 -34.11 -29.76
N ILE A 251 28.34 -35.21 -30.06
CA ILE A 251 28.96 -36.48 -30.45
C ILE A 251 28.29 -37.08 -31.69
N ASP A 252 29.05 -37.93 -32.38
CA ASP A 252 28.54 -38.74 -33.48
C ASP A 252 27.83 -39.99 -32.95
N LEU A 253 26.69 -40.29 -33.57
CA LEU A 253 25.86 -41.45 -33.30
C LEU A 253 25.95 -42.42 -34.48
N THR A 254 26.01 -43.72 -34.21
CA THR A 254 25.85 -44.76 -35.24
C THR A 254 24.41 -45.25 -35.25
N VAL A 255 23.72 -45.08 -36.38
CA VAL A 255 22.34 -45.55 -36.56
C VAL A 255 22.35 -47.06 -36.76
N LEU A 256 21.70 -47.80 -35.86
CA LEU A 256 21.59 -49.25 -35.94
C LEU A 256 20.35 -49.69 -36.72
N SER A 257 19.23 -49.00 -36.48
CA SER A 257 17.97 -49.20 -37.19
C SER A 257 17.19 -47.89 -37.22
N GLU A 258 16.43 -47.69 -38.29
CA GLU A 258 15.56 -46.53 -38.50
C GLU A 258 14.18 -47.01 -38.93
N GLU A 259 13.15 -46.52 -38.24
CA GLU A 259 11.76 -46.73 -38.60
C GLU A 259 11.27 -45.64 -39.57
N PRO A 260 10.25 -45.90 -40.40
CA PRO A 260 9.72 -44.92 -41.36
C PRO A 260 9.22 -43.59 -40.75
N GLY A 261 9.01 -43.55 -39.42
CA GLY A 261 8.60 -42.35 -38.68
C GLY A 261 9.75 -41.45 -38.22
N GLY A 262 11.01 -41.78 -38.56
CA GLY A 262 12.21 -41.09 -38.09
C GLY A 262 12.65 -41.51 -36.69
N GLU A 263 11.99 -42.49 -36.08
CA GLU A 263 12.43 -43.11 -34.83
C GLU A 263 13.61 -44.06 -35.12
N CYS A 264 14.70 -43.88 -34.42
CA CYS A 264 15.96 -44.58 -34.61
C CYS A 264 16.41 -45.27 -33.34
N VAL A 265 17.14 -46.38 -33.49
CA VAL A 265 17.97 -46.94 -32.43
C VAL A 265 19.41 -46.61 -32.76
N VAL A 266 20.04 -45.85 -31.90
CA VAL A 266 21.41 -45.36 -32.10
C VAL A 266 22.36 -45.96 -31.08
N ARG A 267 23.61 -46.11 -31.48
CA ARG A 267 24.73 -46.45 -30.60
C ARG A 267 25.69 -45.28 -30.52
N TRP A 268 26.16 -44.98 -29.32
CA TRP A 268 27.11 -43.90 -29.08
C TRP A 268 28.10 -44.26 -27.98
N LYS A 269 29.23 -43.56 -27.94
CA LYS A 269 30.22 -43.67 -26.87
C LYS A 269 30.01 -42.51 -25.91
N ASP A 270 29.67 -42.82 -24.66
CA ASP A 270 29.48 -41.82 -23.61
C ASP A 270 30.81 -41.08 -23.34
N PRO A 271 30.83 -39.74 -23.46
CA PRO A 271 32.07 -38.97 -23.36
C PRO A 271 32.67 -38.89 -21.95
N TRP A 272 31.92 -39.28 -20.90
CA TRP A 272 32.37 -39.22 -19.51
C TRP A 272 32.89 -40.56 -18.99
N ASP A 273 32.26 -41.67 -19.36
CA ASP A 273 32.68 -43.01 -18.91
C ASP A 273 33.32 -43.87 -20.02
N GLY A 274 33.25 -43.43 -21.26
CA GLY A 274 33.81 -44.10 -22.43
C GLY A 274 33.06 -45.38 -22.83
N ARG A 275 31.93 -45.71 -22.18
CA ARG A 275 31.16 -46.91 -22.48
C ARG A 275 30.30 -46.70 -23.71
N GLU A 276 30.15 -47.77 -24.50
CA GLU A 276 29.15 -47.77 -25.57
C GLU A 276 27.75 -47.94 -24.95
N ARG A 277 26.84 -47.07 -25.37
CA ARG A 277 25.43 -47.08 -25.00
C ARG A 277 24.58 -47.23 -26.25
N THR A 278 23.38 -47.75 -26.07
CA THR A 278 22.40 -47.92 -27.15
C THR A 278 21.04 -47.51 -26.62
N GLY A 279 20.26 -46.83 -27.45
CA GLY A 279 19.00 -46.26 -27.00
C GLY A 279 18.18 -45.67 -28.15
N PRO A 280 16.90 -45.35 -27.87
CA PRO A 280 16.04 -44.68 -28.83
C PRO A 280 16.50 -43.23 -29.05
N PHE A 281 16.36 -42.75 -30.28
CA PHE A 281 16.65 -41.39 -30.71
C PHE A 281 15.79 -41.05 -31.91
N ARG A 282 15.53 -39.76 -32.18
CA ARG A 282 14.78 -39.35 -33.37
C ARG A 282 15.77 -38.77 -34.38
N CYS A 283 15.93 -39.44 -35.53
CA CYS A 283 16.83 -38.98 -36.58
C CYS A 283 16.23 -37.80 -37.35
N ASP A 284 17.10 -36.98 -37.95
CA ASP A 284 16.67 -35.90 -38.82
C ASP A 284 16.13 -36.50 -40.14
N PRO A 285 14.84 -36.31 -40.48
CA PRO A 285 14.28 -36.83 -41.72
C PRO A 285 14.92 -36.22 -42.98
N ASP A 286 15.56 -35.05 -42.85
CA ASP A 286 16.18 -34.33 -43.96
C ASP A 286 17.69 -34.60 -44.09
N ARG A 287 18.23 -35.58 -43.34
CA ARG A 287 19.66 -35.90 -43.41
C ARG A 287 20.10 -36.38 -44.78
N ASP A 288 21.35 -36.12 -45.12
CA ASP A 288 21.96 -36.61 -46.37
C ASP A 288 21.92 -38.16 -46.41
N PRO A 289 21.37 -38.78 -47.46
CA PRO A 289 21.36 -40.24 -47.62
C PRO A 289 22.74 -40.88 -47.55
N LEU A 290 23.82 -40.15 -47.90
CA LEU A 290 25.20 -40.61 -47.77
C LEU A 290 25.63 -40.77 -46.31
N LEU A 291 24.98 -40.07 -45.39
CA LEU A 291 25.19 -40.15 -43.95
C LEU A 291 24.13 -41.01 -43.25
N ALA A 292 23.34 -41.82 -43.97
CA ALA A 292 22.24 -42.61 -43.38
C ALA A 292 22.64 -43.57 -42.23
N ARG A 293 23.93 -43.83 -42.02
CA ARG A 293 24.45 -44.64 -40.90
C ARG A 293 24.92 -43.82 -39.70
N TRP A 294 24.88 -42.50 -39.80
CA TRP A 294 25.44 -41.55 -38.84
C TRP A 294 24.43 -40.44 -38.52
N GLU A 295 24.46 -39.96 -37.30
CA GLU A 295 23.67 -38.82 -36.84
C GLU A 295 24.49 -38.02 -35.83
N THR A 296 24.10 -36.78 -35.51
CA THR A 296 24.75 -36.03 -34.41
C THR A 296 23.75 -35.71 -33.30
N ALA A 297 24.23 -35.71 -32.07
CA ALA A 297 23.43 -35.33 -30.91
C ALA A 297 24.29 -34.71 -29.82
N PHE A 298 23.64 -34.04 -28.89
CA PHE A 298 24.27 -33.58 -27.65
C PHE A 298 24.04 -34.62 -26.57
N VAL A 299 25.00 -34.68 -25.65
CA VAL A 299 24.88 -35.55 -24.48
C VAL A 299 24.79 -34.70 -23.24
N VAL A 300 23.81 -34.98 -22.39
CA VAL A 300 23.57 -34.23 -21.14
C VAL A 300 24.74 -34.40 -20.18
N SER A 301 25.38 -33.31 -19.75
CA SER A 301 26.54 -33.33 -18.84
C SER A 301 26.21 -33.30 -17.35
N TYR A 302 24.95 -33.10 -17.00
CA TYR A 302 24.51 -32.72 -15.66
C TYR A 302 23.36 -33.56 -15.10
N GLY A 303 23.18 -33.44 -13.78
CA GLY A 303 22.03 -34.03 -13.08
C GLY A 303 21.97 -35.57 -13.14
N PRO A 304 20.80 -36.16 -12.86
CA PRO A 304 20.58 -37.60 -12.96
C PRO A 304 20.50 -38.11 -14.41
N TRP A 305 20.39 -37.22 -15.40
CA TRP A 305 20.30 -37.54 -16.83
C TRP A 305 21.66 -37.59 -17.53
N LYS A 306 22.77 -37.46 -16.77
CA LYS A 306 24.11 -37.46 -17.35
C LYS A 306 24.36 -38.73 -18.18
N GLY A 307 24.71 -38.58 -19.46
CA GLY A 307 24.81 -39.72 -20.38
C GLY A 307 23.67 -39.85 -21.38
N GLU A 308 22.55 -39.16 -21.17
CA GLU A 308 21.40 -39.20 -22.07
C GLU A 308 21.61 -38.32 -23.30
N LEU A 309 21.03 -38.75 -24.42
CA LEU A 309 21.06 -38.02 -25.68
C LEU A 309 19.90 -37.03 -25.76
N TYR A 310 20.17 -35.88 -26.34
CA TYR A 310 19.15 -34.99 -26.87
C TYR A 310 19.58 -34.40 -28.21
N GLY A 311 18.60 -34.08 -29.04
CA GLY A 311 18.78 -33.54 -30.38
C GLY A 311 17.77 -32.46 -30.66
N TRP A 312 17.83 -31.91 -31.86
CA TRP A 312 16.92 -30.89 -32.36
C TRP A 312 16.33 -31.39 -33.68
N VAL A 313 15.01 -31.42 -33.78
CA VAL A 313 14.31 -31.64 -35.05
C VAL A 313 13.62 -30.33 -35.38
N GLY A 314 14.18 -29.59 -36.33
CA GLY A 314 13.86 -28.17 -36.51
C GLY A 314 14.29 -27.35 -35.28
N ASP A 315 13.38 -26.56 -34.73
CA ASP A 315 13.60 -25.71 -33.55
C ASP A 315 13.13 -26.37 -32.22
N GLU A 316 12.68 -27.62 -32.24
CA GLU A 316 12.17 -28.32 -31.06
C GLU A 316 13.20 -29.34 -30.52
N PRO A 317 13.61 -29.22 -29.24
CA PRO A 317 14.50 -30.19 -28.62
C PRO A 317 13.76 -31.50 -28.34
N HIS A 318 14.42 -32.65 -28.52
CA HIS A 318 13.88 -33.97 -28.21
C HIS A 318 14.93 -34.88 -27.57
N GLY A 319 14.49 -36.03 -27.03
CA GLY A 319 15.37 -37.10 -26.53
C GLY A 319 15.43 -37.19 -25.01
N SER A 320 15.92 -36.14 -24.32
CA SER A 320 16.05 -36.14 -22.86
C SER A 320 15.04 -35.21 -22.17
N PRO A 321 14.39 -35.64 -21.08
CA PRO A 321 13.54 -34.76 -20.25
C PRO A 321 14.35 -33.75 -19.42
N ALA A 322 15.69 -33.80 -19.46
CA ALA A 322 16.56 -32.96 -18.65
C ALA A 322 16.26 -31.46 -18.82
N GLN A 323 16.04 -31.00 -20.06
CA GLN A 323 15.76 -29.59 -20.35
C GLN A 323 14.41 -29.16 -19.77
N ASP A 324 13.34 -29.93 -20.00
CA ASP A 324 12.00 -29.65 -19.47
C ASP A 324 11.96 -29.61 -17.95
N VAL A 325 12.61 -30.59 -17.30
CA VAL A 325 12.64 -30.65 -15.84
C VAL A 325 13.47 -29.50 -15.27
N THR A 326 14.60 -29.17 -15.89
CA THR A 326 15.45 -28.03 -15.47
C THR A 326 14.70 -26.71 -15.61
N ALA A 327 13.98 -26.51 -16.72
CA ALA A 327 13.14 -25.32 -16.93
C ALA A 327 12.00 -25.24 -15.90
N ALA A 328 11.33 -26.36 -15.61
CA ALA A 328 10.26 -26.40 -14.62
C ALA A 328 10.76 -26.09 -13.19
N LEU A 329 11.92 -26.64 -12.81
CA LEU A 329 12.57 -26.35 -11.53
C LEU A 329 12.98 -24.87 -11.44
N ALA A 330 13.55 -24.31 -12.51
CA ALA A 330 13.92 -22.90 -12.58
C ALA A 330 12.70 -21.99 -12.37
N ALA A 331 11.63 -22.20 -13.15
CA ALA A 331 10.41 -21.41 -13.08
C ALA A 331 9.71 -21.54 -11.71
N GLY A 332 9.55 -22.77 -11.21
CA GLY A 332 8.94 -23.05 -9.92
C GLY A 332 9.72 -22.45 -8.74
N GLY A 333 11.05 -22.59 -8.77
CA GLY A 333 11.95 -21.99 -7.80
C GLY A 333 11.90 -20.46 -7.80
N ALA A 334 11.93 -19.83 -8.98
CA ALA A 334 11.85 -18.38 -9.11
C ALA A 334 10.52 -17.82 -8.61
N LEU A 335 9.40 -18.46 -8.97
CA LEU A 335 8.06 -18.05 -8.54
C LEU A 335 7.88 -18.21 -7.03
N GLY A 336 8.32 -19.34 -6.47
CA GLY A 336 8.31 -19.57 -5.03
C GLY A 336 9.17 -18.56 -4.26
N LEU A 337 10.34 -18.22 -4.79
CA LEU A 337 11.26 -17.24 -4.21
C LEU A 337 10.62 -15.85 -4.18
N LEU A 338 10.01 -15.42 -5.30
CA LEU A 338 9.32 -14.14 -5.40
C LEU A 338 8.17 -14.05 -4.39
N VAL A 339 7.31 -15.08 -4.34
CA VAL A 339 6.22 -15.16 -3.36
C VAL A 339 6.76 -15.13 -1.93
N GLY A 340 7.84 -15.86 -1.66
CA GLY A 340 8.53 -15.92 -0.38
C GLY A 340 9.12 -14.58 0.07
N LEU A 341 9.81 -13.87 -0.83
CA LEU A 341 10.43 -12.57 -0.57
C LEU A 341 9.38 -11.46 -0.39
N VAL A 342 8.34 -11.43 -1.22
CA VAL A 342 7.23 -10.47 -1.08
C VAL A 342 6.47 -10.74 0.23
N GLY A 343 6.07 -11.99 0.49
CA GLY A 343 5.40 -12.38 1.73
C GLY A 343 6.27 -12.12 2.97
N GLY A 344 7.57 -12.42 2.86
CA GLY A 344 8.61 -12.18 3.85
C GLY A 344 8.81 -10.70 4.16
N GLY A 345 8.99 -9.87 3.13
CA GLY A 345 9.17 -8.42 3.23
C GLY A 345 7.95 -7.72 3.82
N VAL A 346 6.74 -8.10 3.40
CA VAL A 346 5.49 -7.63 4.03
C VAL A 346 5.44 -8.03 5.50
N SER A 347 5.85 -9.25 5.85
CA SER A 347 5.88 -9.73 7.24
C SER A 347 6.95 -9.04 8.09
N LEU A 348 8.13 -8.75 7.53
CA LEU A 348 9.25 -8.10 8.19
C LEU A 348 8.96 -6.61 8.40
N ARG A 349 8.34 -5.94 7.41
CA ARG A 349 7.84 -4.56 7.54
C ARG A 349 6.77 -4.45 8.60
N ARG A 350 5.89 -5.45 8.72
CA ARG A 350 4.95 -5.58 9.85
C ARG A 350 5.65 -5.80 11.20
N ARG A 351 6.86 -6.39 11.23
CA ARG A 351 7.64 -6.61 12.46
C ARG A 351 8.53 -5.41 12.83
N ARG A 352 9.21 -4.76 11.89
CA ARG A 352 10.07 -3.57 12.10
C ARG A 352 9.28 -2.32 12.48
N GLY A 353 7.99 -2.25 12.17
CA GLY A 353 7.07 -1.26 12.76
C GLY A 353 6.87 -1.38 14.28
N ARG A 354 7.47 -2.39 14.93
CA ARG A 354 7.66 -2.44 16.38
C ARG A 354 8.95 -1.73 16.77
N GLY A 355 9.00 -0.43 16.53
CA GLY A 355 9.90 0.44 17.31
C GLY A 355 9.60 0.20 18.79
N GLY A 356 10.67 -0.02 19.56
CA GLY A 356 10.63 -0.17 21.01
C GLY A 356 9.90 1.00 21.66
N PRO A 357 9.38 0.81 22.88
CA PRO A 357 8.73 1.89 23.61
C PRO A 357 9.74 3.03 23.80
N VAL A 358 9.58 4.11 23.05
CA VAL A 358 10.05 5.42 23.52
C VAL A 358 9.22 5.69 24.77
N ARG A 359 9.89 5.76 25.93
CA ARG A 359 9.28 6.29 27.16
C ARG A 359 8.94 7.74 26.86
N VAL A 360 7.68 7.98 26.54
CA VAL A 360 7.10 9.32 26.66
C VAL A 360 6.80 9.47 28.16
N PRO A 361 7.31 10.52 28.84
CA PRO A 361 6.92 10.79 30.21
C PRO A 361 5.38 10.86 30.28
N ALA A 362 4.81 10.29 31.34
CA ALA A 362 3.37 10.26 31.53
C ALA A 362 2.79 11.67 31.38
N ALA A 363 1.89 11.84 30.41
CA ALA A 363 1.16 13.09 30.23
C ALA A 363 0.36 13.34 31.51
N ALA A 364 0.63 14.46 32.17
CA ALA A 364 -0.18 14.97 33.25
C ALA A 364 -1.63 15.13 32.76
N THR A 365 -2.58 14.69 33.57
CA THR A 365 -4.01 14.83 33.34
C THR A 365 -4.35 16.30 33.08
N PRO A 366 -5.03 16.64 31.97
CA PRO A 366 -5.42 18.02 31.72
C PRO A 366 -6.58 18.37 32.67
N VAL A 367 -6.24 18.98 33.80
CA VAL A 367 -7.19 19.67 34.67
C VAL A 367 -7.08 21.15 34.32
N GLY A 368 -8.07 21.67 33.58
CA GLY A 368 -8.16 23.06 33.16
C GLY A 368 -7.96 23.27 31.65
N THR A 369 -8.90 24.00 31.04
CA THR A 369 -8.80 24.50 29.67
C THR A 369 -7.67 25.52 29.62
N ALA A 370 -6.43 25.07 29.40
CA ALA A 370 -5.29 25.96 29.30
C ALA A 370 -5.57 27.01 28.20
N PRO A 371 -5.30 28.29 28.46
CA PRO A 371 -5.55 29.35 27.48
C PRO A 371 -4.79 29.08 26.18
N ALA A 372 -5.41 29.41 25.05
CA ALA A 372 -4.78 29.25 23.74
C ALA A 372 -3.47 30.07 23.69
N PRO A 373 -2.39 29.54 23.10
CA PRO A 373 -1.11 30.23 23.05
C PRO A 373 -1.21 31.48 22.18
N THR A 374 -0.69 32.61 22.67
CA THR A 374 -0.70 33.92 21.98
C THR A 374 0.34 33.98 20.87
N TYR A 375 0.22 34.99 19.98
CA TYR A 375 1.17 35.23 18.89
C TYR A 375 2.61 35.35 19.38
N GLU A 376 2.87 36.15 20.41
CA GLU A 376 4.21 36.35 20.98
C GLU A 376 4.85 35.02 21.39
N ARG A 377 4.08 34.18 22.08
CA ARG A 377 4.57 32.89 22.55
C ARG A 377 4.91 31.96 21.39
N LEU A 378 4.03 31.88 20.38
CA LEU A 378 4.26 31.03 19.20
C LEU A 378 5.40 31.56 18.33
N ALA A 379 5.52 32.89 18.21
CA ALA A 379 6.63 33.58 17.54
C ALA A 379 7.97 33.29 18.23
N ALA A 380 8.03 33.38 19.56
CA ALA A 380 9.22 33.06 20.34
C ALA A 380 9.62 31.58 20.18
N LEU A 381 8.64 30.66 20.18
CA LEU A 381 8.90 29.24 19.93
C LEU A 381 9.42 28.99 18.51
N ALA A 382 8.84 29.66 17.51
CA ALA A 382 9.28 29.57 16.13
C ALA A 382 10.73 30.10 15.97
N GLY A 383 11.08 31.20 16.64
CA GLY A 383 12.44 31.77 16.66
C GLY A 383 13.51 30.86 17.29
N ARG A 384 13.12 29.94 18.17
CA ARG A 384 14.03 28.94 18.76
C ARG A 384 14.26 27.72 17.86
N GLN A 385 13.46 27.53 16.81
CA GLN A 385 13.62 26.38 15.92
C GLN A 385 14.79 26.61 14.95
N PRO A 386 15.53 25.55 14.58
CA PRO A 386 16.64 25.68 13.63
C PRO A 386 16.18 26.28 12.31
N ALA A 387 16.87 27.33 11.86
CA ALA A 387 16.58 27.98 10.59
C ALA A 387 16.60 26.97 9.43
N PRO A 388 15.64 27.05 8.50
CA PRO A 388 15.62 26.17 7.34
C PRO A 388 16.79 26.48 6.40
N GLY A 389 17.28 25.45 5.71
CA GLY A 389 18.26 25.65 4.65
C GLY A 389 17.62 26.34 3.44
N ILE A 390 18.39 27.22 2.79
CA ILE A 390 17.97 27.89 1.55
C ILE A 390 17.89 26.85 0.43
N ARG A 391 16.78 26.87 -0.30
CA ARG A 391 16.62 26.13 -1.55
C ARG A 391 16.52 27.09 -2.71
N GLY A 392 17.11 26.71 -3.84
CA GLY A 392 16.93 27.42 -5.11
C GLY A 392 15.44 27.59 -5.44
N PRO A 393 15.08 28.69 -6.12
CA PRO A 393 13.70 29.07 -6.38
C PRO A 393 12.93 27.95 -7.09
N GLU A 394 11.66 27.82 -6.73
CA GLU A 394 10.71 27.00 -7.45
C GLU A 394 10.11 27.82 -8.61
N ALA A 395 9.69 27.16 -9.69
CA ALA A 395 8.99 27.84 -10.76
C ALA A 395 7.70 28.47 -10.21
N ASP A 396 7.43 29.72 -10.59
CA ASP A 396 6.21 30.41 -10.20
C ASP A 396 5.00 29.78 -10.94
N VAL A 397 4.00 29.37 -10.19
CA VAL A 397 2.76 28.76 -10.72
C VAL A 397 1.92 29.74 -11.55
N ARG A 398 2.15 31.05 -11.41
CA ARG A 398 1.50 32.10 -12.21
C ARG A 398 2.07 32.18 -13.62
N SER A 399 3.35 31.85 -13.80
CA SER A 399 4.05 31.94 -15.09
C SER A 399 4.38 30.58 -15.71
N ALA A 400 4.33 29.50 -14.93
CA ALA A 400 4.63 28.15 -15.38
C ALA A 400 3.45 27.20 -15.12
N PRO A 401 3.21 26.22 -16.01
CA PRO A 401 2.20 25.21 -15.77
C PRO A 401 2.57 24.36 -14.53
N TRP A 402 1.56 23.92 -13.78
CA TRP A 402 1.72 23.25 -12.48
C TRP A 402 2.67 22.04 -12.49
N TRP A 403 2.84 21.35 -13.62
CA TRP A 403 3.75 20.20 -13.74
C TRP A 403 5.24 20.59 -13.78
N ARG A 404 5.57 21.86 -14.05
CA ARG A 404 6.93 22.43 -13.91
C ARG A 404 7.23 22.85 -12.47
N VAL A 405 6.20 23.11 -11.68
CA VAL A 405 6.27 23.45 -10.25
C VAL A 405 6.58 22.17 -9.47
N ARG A 406 7.75 22.13 -8.81
CA ARG A 406 8.37 20.91 -8.28
C ARG A 406 7.55 20.27 -7.15
N GLY A 407 6.95 21.08 -6.28
CA GLY A 407 6.05 20.71 -5.19
C GLY A 407 4.74 20.13 -5.70
N LEU A 408 4.09 20.78 -6.67
CA LEU A 408 2.87 20.27 -7.31
C LEU A 408 3.10 18.97 -8.09
N ARG A 409 4.25 18.85 -8.78
CA ARG A 409 4.67 17.61 -9.44
C ARG A 409 4.87 16.46 -8.44
N ARG A 410 5.34 16.75 -7.23
CA ARG A 410 5.48 15.73 -6.17
C ARG A 410 4.13 15.38 -5.55
N ILE A 411 3.28 16.37 -5.26
CA ILE A 411 1.94 16.14 -4.68
C ILE A 411 1.08 15.29 -5.61
N SER A 412 1.13 15.57 -6.91
CA SER A 412 0.41 14.79 -7.92
C SER A 412 0.91 13.35 -8.09
N GLY A 413 2.15 13.05 -7.69
CA GLY A 413 2.80 11.76 -7.98
C GLY A 413 3.37 11.66 -9.39
N LEU A 414 3.41 12.76 -10.15
CA LEU A 414 3.94 12.78 -11.51
C LEU A 414 5.45 12.50 -11.53
N SER A 415 6.20 12.84 -10.47
CA SER A 415 7.63 12.52 -10.39
C SER A 415 7.87 11.00 -10.39
N GLU A 416 7.03 10.25 -9.66
CA GLU A 416 7.08 8.80 -9.60
C GLU A 416 6.71 8.17 -10.95
N VAL A 417 5.71 8.73 -11.66
CA VAL A 417 5.37 8.32 -13.03
C VAL A 417 6.53 8.55 -13.98
N LEU A 418 7.17 9.73 -13.96
CA LEU A 418 8.29 10.04 -14.84
C LEU A 418 9.51 9.15 -14.56
N VAL A 419 9.86 8.92 -13.28
CA VAL A 419 10.96 8.04 -12.91
C VAL A 419 10.68 6.60 -13.34
N THR A 420 9.48 6.09 -13.10
CA THR A 420 9.11 4.72 -13.50
C THR A 420 9.04 4.56 -15.02
N THR A 421 8.57 5.58 -15.74
CA THR A 421 8.61 5.62 -17.20
C THR A 421 10.05 5.59 -17.70
N GLY A 422 10.96 6.38 -17.09
CA GLY A 422 12.38 6.37 -17.40
C GLY A 422 13.02 5.00 -17.15
N CYS A 423 12.68 4.33 -16.05
CA CYS A 423 13.13 2.95 -15.80
C CYS A 423 12.60 1.96 -16.85
N CYS A 424 11.32 2.08 -17.26
CA CYS A 424 10.76 1.26 -18.34
C CYS A 424 11.48 1.50 -19.67
N ALA A 425 11.72 2.76 -20.04
CA ALA A 425 12.43 3.12 -21.27
C ALA A 425 13.88 2.65 -21.23
N PHE A 426 14.55 2.76 -20.09
CA PHE A 426 15.92 2.25 -19.90
C PHE A 426 15.98 0.73 -20.01
N ALA A 427 15.08 0.01 -19.35
CA ALA A 427 14.99 -1.45 -19.47
C ALA A 427 14.68 -1.87 -20.92
N GLY A 428 13.75 -1.18 -21.59
CA GLY A 428 13.45 -1.40 -23.01
C GLY A 428 14.61 -1.11 -23.94
N GLY A 429 15.40 -0.05 -23.67
CA GLY A 429 16.60 0.27 -24.43
C GLY A 429 17.72 -0.75 -24.24
N LEU A 430 17.92 -1.26 -23.02
CA LEU A 430 18.87 -2.34 -22.77
C LEU A 430 18.48 -3.63 -23.50
N LEU A 431 17.17 -3.92 -23.64
CA LEU A 431 16.70 -5.06 -24.42
C LEU A 431 17.00 -4.98 -25.92
N LEU A 432 17.36 -3.79 -26.45
CA LEU A 432 17.80 -3.64 -27.85
C LEU A 432 19.30 -3.91 -28.05
N LEU A 433 20.08 -4.04 -26.96
CA LEU A 433 21.49 -4.40 -27.04
C LEU A 433 21.63 -5.92 -27.27
N PRO A 434 22.72 -6.38 -27.92
CA PRO A 434 23.01 -7.80 -28.10
C PRO A 434 23.49 -8.42 -26.78
N LEU A 435 22.59 -8.47 -25.80
CA LEU A 435 22.85 -9.06 -24.48
C LEU A 435 22.72 -10.57 -24.55
N GLU A 436 23.47 -11.27 -23.71
CA GLU A 436 23.32 -12.71 -23.53
C GLU A 436 21.91 -13.04 -23.00
N GLU A 437 21.41 -14.25 -23.28
CA GLU A 437 20.04 -14.64 -22.97
C GLU A 437 19.69 -14.48 -21.48
N PHE A 438 20.63 -14.78 -20.60
CA PHE A 438 20.45 -14.63 -19.15
C PHE A 438 20.24 -13.18 -18.71
N GLU A 439 20.93 -12.22 -19.34
CA GLU A 439 20.78 -10.80 -19.04
C GLU A 439 19.42 -10.27 -19.52
N ARG A 440 18.91 -10.78 -20.64
CA ARG A 440 17.58 -10.43 -21.16
C ARG A 440 16.47 -10.84 -20.20
N VAL A 441 16.50 -12.06 -19.65
CA VAL A 441 15.49 -12.53 -18.69
C VAL A 441 15.42 -11.62 -17.45
N SER A 442 16.59 -11.23 -16.92
CA SER A 442 16.66 -10.30 -15.78
C SER A 442 16.10 -8.91 -16.12
N LEU A 443 16.36 -8.43 -17.34
CA LEU A 443 15.83 -7.15 -17.82
C LEU A 443 14.33 -7.17 -18.09
N PHE A 444 13.78 -8.28 -18.60
CA PHE A 444 12.34 -8.49 -18.66
C PHE A 444 11.73 -8.48 -17.27
N GLY A 445 12.42 -9.07 -16.29
CA GLY A 445 12.07 -9.00 -14.87
C GLY A 445 11.93 -7.60 -14.33
N LEU A 446 12.97 -6.81 -14.52
CA LEU A 446 13.00 -5.40 -14.13
C LEU A 446 11.93 -4.60 -14.89
N GLY A 447 11.79 -4.84 -16.19
CA GLY A 447 10.80 -4.22 -17.07
C GLY A 447 9.37 -4.46 -16.60
N GLY A 448 9.01 -5.71 -16.29
CA GLY A 448 7.69 -6.10 -15.79
C GLY A 448 7.35 -5.45 -14.44
N VAL A 449 8.30 -5.43 -13.49
CA VAL A 449 8.12 -4.74 -12.21
C VAL A 449 7.99 -3.22 -12.41
N SER A 450 8.82 -2.62 -13.25
CA SER A 450 8.75 -1.20 -13.57
C SER A 450 7.42 -0.84 -14.23
N LEU A 451 6.90 -1.68 -15.11
CA LEU A 451 5.62 -1.47 -15.81
C LEU A 451 4.43 -1.59 -14.84
N LEU A 452 4.45 -2.53 -13.91
CA LEU A 452 3.45 -2.61 -12.83
C LEU A 452 3.47 -1.36 -11.93
N LEU A 453 4.66 -0.92 -11.53
CA LEU A 453 4.80 0.30 -10.74
C LEU A 453 4.32 1.52 -11.53
N LEU A 454 4.66 1.62 -12.81
CA LEU A 454 4.18 2.67 -13.71
C LEU A 454 2.65 2.68 -13.79
N ALA A 455 2.01 1.52 -13.95
CA ALA A 455 0.55 1.41 -13.95
C ALA A 455 -0.06 1.89 -12.62
N LEU A 456 0.51 1.48 -11.48
CA LEU A 456 0.04 1.89 -10.15
C LEU A 456 0.19 3.41 -9.92
N TRP A 457 1.34 3.99 -10.29
CA TRP A 457 1.60 5.42 -10.13
C TRP A 457 0.76 6.25 -11.10
N THR A 458 0.59 5.79 -12.34
CA THR A 458 -0.26 6.44 -13.35
C THR A 458 -1.72 6.43 -12.89
N PHE A 459 -2.22 5.29 -12.40
CA PHE A 459 -3.56 5.22 -11.81
C PHE A 459 -3.72 6.23 -10.67
N ARG A 460 -2.79 6.25 -9.71
CA ARG A 460 -2.82 7.20 -8.58
C ARG A 460 -2.77 8.66 -9.04
N PHE A 461 -1.96 8.96 -10.06
CA PHE A 461 -1.87 10.27 -10.67
C PHE A 461 -3.21 10.68 -11.28
N LEU A 462 -3.83 9.80 -12.07
CA LEU A 462 -5.10 10.05 -12.76
C LEU A 462 -6.29 10.17 -11.79
N THR A 463 -6.38 9.32 -10.77
CA THR A 463 -7.57 9.28 -9.88
C THR A 463 -7.64 10.38 -8.84
N GLY A 464 -6.57 11.14 -8.62
CA GLY A 464 -6.62 12.21 -7.61
C GLY A 464 -5.39 13.11 -7.54
N GLY A 465 -4.21 12.60 -7.94
CA GLY A 465 -2.99 13.41 -7.92
C GLY A 465 -3.06 14.64 -8.85
N ALA A 466 -3.48 14.45 -10.09
CA ALA A 466 -3.61 15.52 -11.08
C ALA A 466 -4.70 16.53 -10.68
N GLY A 467 -5.85 16.04 -10.18
CA GLY A 467 -6.94 16.89 -9.69
C GLY A 467 -6.49 17.77 -8.52
N ALA A 468 -5.86 17.18 -7.50
CA ALA A 468 -5.34 17.91 -6.35
C ALA A 468 -4.30 18.97 -6.75
N ALA A 469 -3.37 18.65 -7.67
CA ALA A 469 -2.37 19.63 -8.11
C ALA A 469 -2.98 20.78 -8.92
N ARG A 470 -3.99 20.52 -9.76
CA ARG A 470 -4.74 21.57 -10.48
C ARG A 470 -5.54 22.45 -9.52
N LEU A 471 -6.17 21.86 -8.51
CA LEU A 471 -6.91 22.59 -7.47
C LEU A 471 -5.97 23.53 -6.70
N LEU A 472 -4.80 23.01 -6.26
CA LEU A 472 -3.80 23.82 -5.57
C LEU A 472 -3.20 24.92 -6.46
N ALA A 473 -2.97 24.64 -7.74
CA ALA A 473 -2.50 25.66 -8.68
C ALA A 473 -3.54 26.79 -8.83
N ARG A 474 -4.81 26.43 -9.01
CA ARG A 474 -5.93 27.39 -9.09
C ARG A 474 -6.03 28.23 -7.83
N ALA A 475 -6.04 27.58 -6.66
CA ALA A 475 -6.07 28.22 -5.35
C ALA A 475 -4.91 29.21 -5.17
N ALA A 476 -3.69 28.81 -5.58
CA ALA A 476 -2.50 29.67 -5.51
C ALA A 476 -2.58 30.90 -6.43
N THR A 477 -3.31 30.81 -7.55
CA THR A 477 -3.50 31.89 -8.52
C THR A 477 -4.74 32.74 -8.27
N ALA A 478 -5.53 32.46 -7.22
CA ALA A 478 -6.75 33.21 -6.95
C ALA A 478 -6.47 34.71 -6.73
N PRO A 479 -7.34 35.61 -7.25
CA PRO A 479 -7.05 37.06 -7.34
C PRO A 479 -7.21 37.82 -6.02
N VAL A 480 -7.89 37.26 -5.02
CA VAL A 480 -8.17 37.94 -3.75
C VAL A 480 -7.30 37.33 -2.63
N PRO A 481 -6.09 37.88 -2.38
CA PRO A 481 -5.29 37.47 -1.24
C PRO A 481 -5.88 38.02 0.06
N VAL A 482 -5.88 37.21 1.10
CA VAL A 482 -6.17 37.64 2.47
C VAL A 482 -4.88 37.60 3.26
N VAL A 483 -4.40 38.78 3.68
CA VAL A 483 -3.16 38.88 4.45
C VAL A 483 -3.40 38.38 5.87
N ARG A 484 -2.49 37.57 6.40
CA ARG A 484 -2.47 37.12 7.80
C ARG A 484 -1.05 37.18 8.35
N ARG A 485 -0.91 37.38 9.67
CA ARG A 485 0.38 37.18 10.34
C ARG A 485 0.57 35.69 10.59
N TYR A 486 1.80 35.19 10.53
CA TYR A 486 2.09 33.78 10.72
C TYR A 486 3.22 33.53 11.71
N ALA A 487 3.15 32.37 12.37
CA ALA A 487 4.27 31.72 13.05
C ALA A 487 4.45 30.31 12.46
N LEU A 488 5.65 30.02 11.95
CA LEU A 488 6.01 28.73 11.35
C LEU A 488 6.60 27.81 12.42
N LEU A 489 5.90 26.73 12.72
CA LEU A 489 6.29 25.74 13.73
C LEU A 489 6.37 24.35 13.12
N HIS A 490 7.17 23.47 13.71
CA HIS A 490 7.25 22.07 13.31
C HIS A 490 6.51 21.18 14.32
N ASP A 491 5.68 20.24 13.85
CA ASP A 491 5.02 19.28 14.74
C ASP A 491 6.08 18.37 15.38
N PRO A 492 6.21 18.33 16.72
CA PRO A 492 7.25 17.57 17.40
C PRO A 492 7.16 16.05 17.17
N ARG A 493 6.03 15.53 16.71
CA ARG A 493 5.86 14.10 16.44
C ARG A 493 6.56 13.64 15.19
N ASP A 494 6.65 14.55 14.22
CA ASP A 494 6.70 14.14 12.83
C ASP A 494 7.49 15.12 11.95
N ASP A 495 7.90 16.27 12.51
CA ASP A 495 8.68 17.34 11.89
C ASP A 495 7.98 17.95 10.66
N ALA A 496 6.64 17.81 10.55
CA ALA A 496 5.88 18.48 9.51
C ALA A 496 5.78 19.99 9.82
N PRO A 497 6.04 20.86 8.83
CA PRO A 497 5.87 22.29 8.99
C PRO A 497 4.38 22.65 9.07
N VAL A 498 4.05 23.58 9.96
CA VAL A 498 2.70 24.05 10.24
C VAL A 498 2.74 25.57 10.36
N LEU A 499 1.91 26.27 9.59
CA LEU A 499 1.68 27.70 9.78
C LEU A 499 0.55 27.89 10.77
N VAL A 500 0.80 28.62 11.85
CA VAL A 500 -0.25 29.16 12.72
C VAL A 500 -0.52 30.60 12.29
N LEU A 501 -1.79 30.91 12.03
CA LEU A 501 -2.23 32.14 11.36
C LEU A 501 -3.01 33.01 12.34
N PHE A 502 -2.81 34.32 12.23
CA PHE A 502 -3.31 35.34 13.14
C PHE A 502 -3.91 36.53 12.37
N PRO A 503 -4.71 37.39 13.02
CA PRO A 503 -5.23 38.61 12.41
C PRO A 503 -4.10 39.45 11.78
N ALA A 504 -4.37 40.06 10.63
CA ALA A 504 -3.39 40.88 9.90
C ALA A 504 -2.91 42.08 10.73
N HIS A 505 -3.85 42.69 11.45
CA HIS A 505 -3.64 43.86 12.28
C HIS A 505 -4.00 43.51 13.71
N GLY A 506 -2.99 43.33 14.56
CA GLY A 506 -3.20 43.11 15.98
C GLY A 506 -1.91 42.97 16.76
N GLY A 507 -2.03 42.61 18.04
CA GLY A 507 -0.96 42.70 19.02
C GLY A 507 -0.15 41.41 19.21
N PRO A 508 0.81 41.42 20.14
CA PRO A 508 1.51 40.21 20.61
C PRO A 508 0.57 39.20 21.31
N GLU A 509 -0.53 39.69 21.89
CA GLU A 509 -1.50 38.89 22.65
C GLU A 509 -2.60 38.26 21.79
N ASP A 510 -2.56 38.45 20.48
CA ASP A 510 -3.56 37.91 19.58
C ASP A 510 -3.61 36.38 19.63
N LEU A 511 -4.84 35.84 19.61
CA LEU A 511 -5.08 34.41 19.53
C LEU A 511 -5.00 33.93 18.08
N PRO A 512 -4.62 32.65 17.86
CA PRO A 512 -4.61 32.07 16.53
C PRO A 512 -6.03 32.02 15.95
N GLU A 513 -6.17 32.39 14.68
CA GLU A 513 -7.42 32.25 13.91
C GLU A 513 -7.48 30.89 13.21
N ALA A 514 -6.33 30.36 12.78
CA ALA A 514 -6.29 29.10 12.05
C ALA A 514 -4.92 28.44 12.05
N VAL A 515 -4.90 27.19 11.57
CA VAL A 515 -3.69 26.39 11.40
C VAL A 515 -3.69 25.74 10.03
N LEU A 516 -2.56 25.83 9.32
CA LEU A 516 -2.36 25.30 7.97
C LEU A 516 -1.15 24.37 7.94
N PRO A 517 -1.35 23.03 8.00
CA PRO A 517 -0.29 22.06 7.82
C PRO A 517 0.28 22.14 6.39
N LEU A 518 1.61 22.11 6.25
CA LEU A 518 2.29 22.24 4.96
C LEU A 518 2.94 20.93 4.52
N VAL A 519 3.03 20.74 3.19
CA VAL A 519 3.88 19.69 2.60
C VAL A 519 5.33 20.15 2.70
N PRO A 520 6.24 19.36 3.31
CA PRO A 520 7.65 19.74 3.37
C PRO A 520 8.22 19.95 1.96
N PRO A 521 8.74 21.15 1.64
CA PRO A 521 9.27 21.43 0.31
C PRO A 521 10.51 20.57 0.02
N GLY A 522 11.30 20.28 1.07
CA GLY A 522 12.55 19.53 1.03
C GLY A 522 12.42 18.04 0.70
N PRO A 523 13.51 17.35 0.31
CA PRO A 523 13.54 15.89 0.26
C PRO A 523 13.38 15.28 1.67
N GLN A 524 13.03 14.00 1.77
CA GLN A 524 12.81 13.34 3.07
C GLN A 524 13.98 13.45 4.05
N LYS A 525 15.23 13.49 3.54
CA LYS A 525 16.44 13.65 4.37
C LYS A 525 16.64 15.08 4.90
N LYS A 526 16.00 16.08 4.29
CA LYS A 526 16.11 17.51 4.63
C LYS A 526 14.75 18.19 4.43
N PRO A 527 13.72 17.84 5.23
CA PRO A 527 12.34 18.27 4.99
C PRO A 527 12.14 19.80 5.02
N ARG A 528 12.96 20.48 5.82
CA ARG A 528 12.92 21.94 6.02
C ARG A 528 13.50 22.75 4.86
N LEU A 529 14.18 22.10 3.91
CA LEU A 529 14.86 22.77 2.80
C LEU A 529 13.85 23.46 1.87
N GLY A 530 13.85 24.79 1.86
CA GLY A 530 12.94 25.62 1.07
C GLY A 530 11.73 26.19 1.83
N LEU A 531 11.68 26.03 3.15
CA LEU A 531 10.77 26.82 4.00
C LEU A 531 11.26 28.28 4.11
N PRO A 532 10.38 29.24 4.45
CA PRO A 532 10.76 30.64 4.66
C PRO A 532 11.90 30.80 5.67
N PRO A 533 12.88 31.69 5.41
CA PRO A 533 14.00 31.90 6.33
C PRO A 533 13.55 32.57 7.64
N SER A 534 12.56 33.45 7.57
CA SER A 534 11.96 34.06 8.75
C SER A 534 10.91 33.11 9.36
N PRO A 535 11.00 32.78 10.66
CA PRO A 535 10.02 31.92 11.32
C PRO A 535 8.67 32.63 11.57
N THR A 536 8.63 33.95 11.44
CA THR A 536 7.44 34.78 11.60
C THR A 536 7.37 35.85 10.51
N GLY A 537 6.16 36.35 10.23
CA GLY A 537 5.97 37.39 9.22
C GLY A 537 4.52 37.52 8.78
N THR A 538 4.31 37.97 7.55
CA THR A 538 3.00 38.03 6.90
C THR A 538 2.92 37.02 5.76
N ALA A 539 1.75 36.43 5.58
CA ALA A 539 1.46 35.50 4.50
C ALA A 539 0.20 35.96 3.76
N GLU A 540 0.24 35.95 2.43
CA GLU A 540 -0.95 36.12 1.60
C GLU A 540 -1.64 34.77 1.41
N LEU A 541 -2.87 34.65 1.89
CA LEU A 541 -3.68 33.45 1.76
C LEU A 541 -4.60 33.56 0.54
N ARG A 542 -4.49 32.61 -0.40
CA ARG A 542 -5.28 32.57 -1.63
C ARG A 542 -6.08 31.27 -1.74
N GLY A 543 -7.21 31.26 -2.45
CA GLY A 543 -7.99 30.05 -2.75
C GLY A 543 -9.22 29.80 -1.87
N TRP A 544 -9.76 30.82 -1.19
CA TRP A 544 -10.91 30.68 -0.27
C TRP A 544 -12.19 30.09 -0.89
N LEU A 545 -12.36 30.24 -2.20
CA LEU A 545 -13.51 29.69 -2.94
C LEU A 545 -13.29 28.24 -3.39
N ASP A 546 -12.04 27.78 -3.42
CA ASP A 546 -11.71 26.41 -3.77
C ASP A 546 -11.95 25.50 -2.56
N ARG A 547 -12.78 24.46 -2.74
CA ARG A 547 -13.16 23.54 -1.67
C ARG A 547 -12.74 22.11 -1.98
N THR A 548 -12.42 21.35 -0.93
CA THR A 548 -12.29 19.89 -1.03
C THR A 548 -13.65 19.24 -1.30
N ASP A 549 -13.66 17.95 -1.62
CA ASP A 549 -14.91 17.17 -1.75
C ASP A 549 -15.75 17.19 -0.45
N ASP A 550 -15.09 17.36 0.70
CA ASP A 550 -15.72 17.53 2.02
C ASP A 550 -16.16 18.99 2.31
N GLY A 551 -16.07 19.89 1.34
CA GLY A 551 -16.48 21.29 1.44
C GLY A 551 -15.54 22.21 2.21
N GLN A 552 -14.35 21.75 2.60
CA GLN A 552 -13.39 22.54 3.37
C GLN A 552 -12.54 23.44 2.45
N PRO A 553 -12.23 24.69 2.83
CA PRO A 553 -11.45 25.59 2.00
C PRO A 553 -10.00 25.10 1.79
N VAL A 554 -9.54 25.20 0.55
CA VAL A 554 -8.18 24.86 0.12
C VAL A 554 -7.38 26.14 -0.08
N VAL A 555 -6.65 26.52 0.97
CA VAL A 555 -5.90 27.77 1.00
C VAL A 555 -4.42 27.52 0.76
N VAL A 556 -3.81 28.29 -0.14
CA VAL A 556 -2.37 28.30 -0.40
C VAL A 556 -1.77 29.58 0.18
N ALA A 557 -0.76 29.44 1.03
CA ALA A 557 -0.05 30.57 1.62
C ALA A 557 1.11 31.00 0.72
N TRP A 558 1.24 32.30 0.49
CA TRP A 558 2.37 32.92 -0.19
C TRP A 558 3.20 33.72 0.82
N ILE A 559 4.49 33.43 0.89
CA ILE A 559 5.45 34.11 1.77
C ILE A 559 6.69 34.42 0.92
N ASP A 560 7.13 35.68 0.90
CA ASP A 560 8.27 36.15 0.09
C ASP A 560 8.16 35.71 -1.39
N ASP A 561 6.99 35.94 -2.01
CA ASP A 561 6.65 35.52 -3.37
C ASP A 561 6.76 34.01 -3.65
N ARG A 562 6.73 33.17 -2.61
CA ARG A 562 6.80 31.71 -2.74
C ARG A 562 5.52 31.04 -2.25
N PRO A 563 4.87 30.21 -3.07
CA PRO A 563 3.73 29.42 -2.62
C PRO A 563 4.20 28.27 -1.73
N LEU A 564 3.54 28.10 -0.59
CA LEU A 564 3.68 26.97 0.30
C LEU A 564 2.48 26.04 0.17
N TRP A 565 2.75 24.81 -0.26
CA TRP A 565 1.69 23.85 -0.58
C TRP A 565 1.10 23.23 0.69
N PRO A 566 -0.22 23.32 0.92
CA PRO A 566 -0.85 22.74 2.08
C PRO A 566 -0.88 21.21 2.02
N ALA A 567 -0.67 20.55 3.15
CA ALA A 567 -0.78 19.09 3.30
C ALA A 567 -2.22 18.66 3.64
N GLY A 568 -3.09 19.59 3.97
CA GLY A 568 -4.49 19.39 4.33
C GLY A 568 -5.30 20.68 4.20
N PRO A 569 -6.60 20.66 4.54
CA PRO A 569 -7.44 21.84 4.45
C PRO A 569 -7.01 22.92 5.47
N TYR A 570 -7.42 24.16 5.22
CA TYR A 570 -7.33 25.25 6.18
C TYR A 570 -8.25 24.96 7.37
N ARG A 571 -7.73 25.06 8.60
CA ARG A 571 -8.48 24.71 9.82
C ARG A 571 -8.58 25.91 10.74
N GLU A 572 -9.79 26.41 10.89
CA GLU A 572 -10.08 27.47 11.86
C GLU A 572 -9.88 26.96 13.30
N THR A 573 -9.56 27.89 14.20
CA THR A 573 -9.53 27.62 15.63
C THR A 573 -10.92 27.36 16.18
N GLY A 574 -11.00 26.69 17.33
CA GLY A 574 -12.27 26.23 17.92
C GLY A 574 -12.61 24.76 17.62
N THR A 575 -11.96 24.12 16.65
CA THR A 575 -12.08 22.66 16.48
C THR A 575 -11.15 21.89 17.43
N THR A 576 -11.59 20.72 17.90
CA THR A 576 -10.81 19.85 18.80
C THR A 576 -9.48 19.43 18.17
N GLU A 577 -9.45 19.21 16.85
CA GLU A 577 -8.22 18.89 16.14
C GLU A 577 -7.22 20.04 16.13
N THR A 578 -7.71 21.27 15.89
CA THR A 578 -6.88 22.48 15.90
C THR A 578 -6.32 22.73 17.30
N THR A 579 -7.15 22.64 18.34
CA THR A 579 -6.70 22.79 19.74
C THR A 579 -5.66 21.73 20.09
N SER A 580 -5.89 20.46 19.74
CA SER A 580 -4.91 19.39 19.95
C SER A 580 -3.59 19.68 19.25
N LEU A 581 -3.63 20.21 18.02
CA LEU A 581 -2.42 20.57 17.28
C LEU A 581 -1.68 21.74 17.95
N LEU A 582 -2.39 22.81 18.34
CA LEU A 582 -1.81 23.96 19.03
C LEU A 582 -1.19 23.59 20.38
N THR A 583 -1.86 22.77 21.19
CA THR A 583 -1.29 22.26 22.45
C THR A 583 -0.03 21.42 22.23
N ARG A 584 0.05 20.67 21.11
CA ARG A 584 1.27 19.93 20.76
C ARG A 584 2.40 20.85 20.30
N LEU A 585 2.09 21.90 19.55
CA LEU A 585 3.08 22.85 19.05
C LEU A 585 3.63 23.75 20.16
N ALA A 586 2.78 24.12 21.12
CA ALA A 586 3.10 24.94 22.27
C ALA A 586 2.50 24.35 23.56
N PRO A 587 3.10 23.29 24.11
CA PRO A 587 2.64 22.70 25.37
C PRO A 587 2.66 23.77 26.46
N PRO A 588 1.66 23.83 27.36
CA PRO A 588 1.57 24.86 28.41
C PRO A 588 2.89 24.97 29.18
N PRO A 589 3.28 26.18 29.61
CA PRO A 589 4.49 26.33 30.41
C PRO A 589 4.35 25.42 31.64
N LEU A 590 5.41 24.69 31.97
CA LEU A 590 5.42 23.94 33.22
C LEU A 590 5.21 24.97 34.34
N PRO A 591 4.32 24.70 35.31
CA PRO A 591 4.15 25.59 36.45
C PRO A 591 5.51 25.84 37.09
N ASP A 592 5.79 27.11 37.42
CA ASP A 592 7.08 27.47 37.99
C ASP A 592 7.31 26.64 39.26
N PRO A 593 8.46 25.95 39.40
CA PRO A 593 8.71 25.08 40.54
C PRO A 593 8.65 25.80 41.90
N GLN A 594 8.68 27.14 41.91
CA GLN A 594 8.53 27.97 43.12
C GLN A 594 7.08 28.21 43.56
N THR A 595 6.09 27.77 42.79
CA THR A 595 4.65 27.88 43.14
C THR A 595 4.04 26.55 43.61
N LEU A 596 4.85 25.51 43.77
CA LEU A 596 4.43 24.28 44.43
C LEU A 596 4.57 24.49 45.96
N PRO A 597 3.48 24.33 46.73
CA PRO A 597 3.49 24.54 48.18
C PRO A 597 4.39 23.55 48.92
#